data_AF-A0A9J7LMF6-F1
#
_entry.id   AF-A0A9J7LMF6-F1
#
_cell.length_a   1.000
_cell.length_b   1.000
_cell.length_c   1.000
_cell.angle_alpha   90.00
_cell.angle_beta   90.00
_cell.angle_gamma   90.00
#
_symmetry.space_group_name_H-M   'P 1'
#
loop_
_entity.id
_entity.type
_entity.pdbx_description
1 polymer ?
#
loop_
_entity_poly.entity_id
_entity_poly.type
_entity_poly.pdbx_seq_one_letter_code
_entity_poly.pdbx_strand_id
1 'polypeptide(L)'
;MNDKDEWKQHGWYAFKIFTNTPETYTKARDACVKEGATLGIFKDQDTHDFVVSLRNLQAPDKRVWIGLNDIENEGSFVWEDGSPLGEFSAWIPGQPNNKKNDDCVKIRPNTGSIPNQWNDWPCTKADGYVCQKLLSSLPQVEVVGSSGSSWADDAAGYSADRTADGNHLTHWRPMGSGQHYNNWYIVYDTGKTNSTVTKFSLTNYGDTVHDVSAFTLQTSSTCGLYGWSDVITVDDVAAGTRQPQEFGGFAESARYWRLLVTGTHSGWPPFLREAGFPELLDTPSMPVYQTCQVVSTESGGEIRNPQHPKPSSVSCEALVNAGRGKRVELTFRDPFSVEPQADCRFDYVELFDYVDEAWESLGKFCGRTRPRATISSTGSAVKVVFHADDSIASLFSVAWQPKVNTRTETECSTPYVPGVNVAQEKTAHQTSTSGPGVASRAVDGSTRTSYSDGSCTHTDQEDNPAWWVDLGQSYTVQRLAWKAGLV
;
A
#
# COMPACT_ATOMS: atom_id res chain seq x y z
N MET A 1 19.30 23.78 11.80
CA MET A 1 18.59 24.21 10.57
C MET A 1 17.10 24.20 10.90
N ASN A 2 16.37 25.27 10.60
CA ASN A 2 14.97 25.40 11.04
C ASN A 2 14.05 24.54 10.17
N ASP A 3 13.37 23.60 10.82
CA ASP A 3 12.47 22.55 10.32
C ASP A 3 11.12 23.05 9.74
N LYS A 4 11.09 24.29 9.21
CA LYS A 4 9.85 24.97 8.79
C LYS A 4 9.48 24.77 7.31
N ASP A 5 10.42 24.31 6.48
CA ASP A 5 10.23 24.18 5.02
C ASP A 5 10.08 22.73 4.52
N GLU A 6 9.93 21.77 5.44
CA GLU A 6 9.78 20.35 5.10
C GLU A 6 8.32 19.95 4.88
N TRP A 7 8.10 18.99 3.97
CA TRP A 7 6.82 18.31 3.80
C TRP A 7 6.55 17.40 5.00
N LYS A 8 5.38 17.49 5.62
CA LYS A 8 5.01 16.67 6.78
C LYS A 8 3.93 15.68 6.39
N GLN A 9 4.20 14.40 6.63
CA GLN A 9 3.31 13.31 6.28
C GLN A 9 2.15 13.18 7.27
N HIS A 10 0.97 12.86 6.75
CA HIS A 10 -0.20 12.44 7.51
C HIS A 10 -1.06 11.54 6.61
N GLY A 11 -1.28 10.29 7.04
CA GLY A 11 -1.80 9.24 6.17
C GLY A 11 -0.92 9.05 4.93
N TRP A 12 -1.56 9.01 3.75
CA TRP A 12 -0.88 8.83 2.45
C TRP A 12 -0.48 10.14 1.78
N TYR A 13 -0.72 11.26 2.44
CA TYR A 13 -0.44 12.59 1.93
C TYR A 13 0.72 13.22 2.68
N ALA A 14 1.46 14.04 1.95
CA ALA A 14 2.38 15.01 2.53
C ALA A 14 1.80 16.41 2.40
N PHE A 15 1.88 17.19 3.46
CA PHE A 15 1.39 18.55 3.53
C PHE A 15 2.53 19.53 3.75
N LYS A 16 2.42 20.71 3.14
CA LYS A 16 3.37 21.82 3.36
C LYS A 16 2.63 23.15 3.42
N ILE A 17 3.00 23.98 4.38
CA ILE A 17 2.38 25.27 4.65
C ILE A 17 3.29 26.38 4.11
N PHE A 18 2.74 27.26 3.27
CA PHE A 18 3.46 28.39 2.69
C PHE A 18 2.87 29.71 3.19
N THR A 19 3.54 30.36 4.13
CA THR A 19 3.06 31.63 4.72
C THR A 19 3.97 32.83 4.47
N ASN A 20 5.20 32.60 4.03
CA ASN A 20 6.19 33.66 3.78
C ASN A 20 6.02 34.32 2.40
N THR A 21 5.27 33.68 1.51
CA THR A 21 4.95 34.15 0.16
C THR A 21 3.43 34.12 -0.05
N PRO A 22 2.66 35.02 0.58
CA PRO A 22 1.20 35.04 0.43
C PRO A 22 0.78 35.31 -1.02
N GLU A 23 -0.19 34.57 -1.51
CA GLU A 23 -0.65 34.62 -2.91
C GLU A 23 -2.18 34.64 -2.99
N THR A 24 -2.70 35.08 -4.14
CA THR A 24 -4.13 34.94 -4.47
C THR A 24 -4.47 33.47 -4.70
N TYR A 25 -5.72 33.05 -4.49
CA TYR A 25 -6.11 31.63 -4.54
C TYR A 25 -5.59 30.90 -5.79
N THR A 26 -5.83 31.45 -6.98
CA THR A 26 -5.37 30.85 -8.25
C THR A 26 -3.84 30.72 -8.32
N LYS A 27 -3.10 31.71 -7.81
CA LYS A 27 -1.63 31.68 -7.80
C LYS A 27 -1.08 30.71 -6.76
N ALA A 28 -1.75 30.60 -5.61
CA ALA A 28 -1.44 29.60 -4.60
C ALA A 28 -1.66 28.18 -5.15
N ARG A 29 -2.76 27.95 -5.87
CA ARG A 29 -3.00 26.70 -6.60
C ARG A 29 -1.89 26.41 -7.61
N ASP A 30 -1.53 27.37 -8.45
CA ASP A 30 -0.43 27.21 -9.42
C ASP A 30 0.92 26.95 -8.73
N ALA A 31 1.15 27.54 -7.55
CA ALA A 31 2.35 27.29 -6.75
C ALA A 31 2.39 25.85 -6.22
N CYS A 32 1.27 25.31 -5.74
CA CYS A 32 1.19 23.89 -5.37
C CYS A 32 1.41 22.99 -6.59
N VAL A 33 0.82 23.31 -7.75
CA VAL A 33 1.03 22.52 -8.99
C VAL A 33 2.50 22.47 -9.38
N LYS A 34 3.25 23.57 -9.23
CA LYS A 34 4.71 23.60 -9.48
C LYS A 34 5.52 22.69 -8.56
N GLU A 35 5.00 22.38 -7.38
CA GLU A 35 5.59 21.44 -6.42
C GLU A 35 5.12 19.99 -6.63
N GLY A 36 4.37 19.72 -7.71
CA GLY A 36 3.74 18.41 -7.95
C GLY A 36 2.60 18.09 -6.98
N ALA A 37 1.90 19.13 -6.53
CA ALA A 37 0.90 19.08 -5.47
C ALA A 37 -0.41 19.77 -5.89
N THR A 38 -1.47 19.64 -5.09
CA THR A 38 -2.70 20.45 -5.16
C THR A 38 -2.77 21.36 -3.94
N LEU A 39 -3.73 22.30 -3.91
CA LEU A 39 -4.12 22.89 -2.63
C LEU A 39 -4.69 21.77 -1.72
N GLY A 40 -4.52 21.94 -0.42
CA GLY A 40 -4.89 20.93 0.59
C GLY A 40 -6.39 20.59 0.60
N ILE A 41 -6.71 19.31 0.60
CA ILE A 41 -8.06 18.75 0.60
C ILE A 41 -8.30 18.14 1.98
N PHE A 42 -9.26 18.68 2.73
CA PHE A 42 -9.49 18.31 4.14
C PHE A 42 -10.91 17.81 4.32
N LYS A 43 -11.11 16.52 4.11
CA LYS A 43 -12.43 15.89 4.07
C LYS A 43 -12.86 15.26 5.40
N ASP A 44 -12.02 15.36 6.43
CA ASP A 44 -12.29 14.87 7.77
C ASP A 44 -11.61 15.77 8.82
N GLN A 45 -12.08 15.62 10.07
CA GLN A 45 -11.63 16.38 11.23
C GLN A 45 -10.15 16.16 11.54
N ASP A 46 -9.61 14.97 11.30
CA ASP A 46 -8.25 14.62 11.69
C ASP A 46 -7.21 15.27 10.76
N THR A 47 -7.43 15.18 9.45
CA THR A 47 -6.62 15.89 8.46
C THR A 47 -6.68 17.41 8.69
N HIS A 48 -7.87 17.93 9.03
CA HIS A 48 -8.04 19.33 9.40
C HIS A 48 -7.19 19.71 10.62
N ASP A 49 -7.28 18.94 11.71
CA ASP A 49 -6.57 19.20 12.96
C ASP A 49 -5.06 19.06 12.80
N PHE A 50 -4.60 18.09 12.00
CA PHE A 50 -3.19 17.94 11.64
C PHE A 50 -2.66 19.19 10.93
N VAL A 51 -3.34 19.64 9.88
CA VAL A 51 -2.93 20.82 9.10
C VAL A 51 -2.99 22.10 9.95
N VAL A 52 -4.02 22.25 10.78
CA VAL A 52 -4.13 23.36 11.74
C VAL A 52 -2.94 23.34 12.70
N SER A 53 -2.57 22.18 13.23
CA SER A 53 -1.44 22.02 14.14
C SER A 53 -0.12 22.40 13.46
N LEU A 54 0.11 21.93 12.24
CA LEU A 54 1.28 22.31 11.44
C LEU A 54 1.37 23.81 11.22
N ARG A 55 0.28 24.44 10.78
CA ARG A 55 0.22 25.90 10.57
C ARG A 55 0.47 26.63 11.88
N ASN A 56 -0.13 26.20 12.98
CA ASN A 56 -0.01 26.84 14.29
C ASN A 56 1.42 26.79 14.83
N LEU A 57 2.15 25.71 14.57
CA LEU A 57 3.57 25.59 14.93
C LEU A 57 4.45 26.53 14.08
N GLN A 58 4.14 26.69 12.79
CA GLN A 58 4.97 27.48 11.88
C GLN A 58 4.68 28.98 11.94
N ALA A 59 3.39 29.36 11.92
CA ALA A 59 2.88 30.71 11.71
C ALA A 59 1.43 30.88 12.25
N PRO A 60 1.22 30.91 13.58
CA PRO A 60 -0.11 30.88 14.21
C PRO A 60 -1.00 32.09 13.91
N ASP A 61 -0.43 33.23 13.53
CA ASP A 61 -1.14 34.46 13.20
C ASP A 61 -1.60 34.52 11.73
N LYS A 62 -1.20 33.55 10.90
CA LYS A 62 -1.44 33.57 9.45
C LYS A 62 -2.69 32.80 9.07
N ARG A 63 -3.37 33.29 8.04
CA ARG A 63 -4.45 32.59 7.33
C ARG A 63 -3.86 31.80 6.18
N VAL A 64 -4.48 30.68 5.84
CA VAL A 64 -4.04 29.83 4.74
C VAL A 64 -5.21 29.39 3.86
N TRP A 65 -5.05 29.51 2.55
CA TRP A 65 -5.94 28.94 1.54
C TRP A 65 -5.92 27.42 1.61
N ILE A 66 -7.08 26.84 1.35
CA ILE A 66 -7.31 25.39 1.21
C ILE A 66 -7.93 25.12 -0.15
N GLY A 67 -7.93 23.87 -0.61
CA GLY A 67 -8.40 23.49 -1.93
C GLY A 67 -9.91 23.39 -2.09
N LEU A 68 -10.70 24.15 -1.34
CA LEU A 68 -12.16 24.16 -1.39
C LEU A 68 -12.64 25.50 -1.95
N ASN A 69 -13.54 25.45 -2.93
CA ASN A 69 -14.09 26.64 -3.58
C ASN A 69 -15.45 26.35 -4.23
N ASP A 70 -16.23 27.38 -4.54
CA ASP A 70 -17.48 27.31 -5.30
C ASP A 70 -17.46 28.26 -6.53
N ILE A 71 -16.25 28.53 -7.06
CA ILE A 71 -15.98 29.46 -8.17
C ILE A 71 -16.87 29.21 -9.39
N GLU A 72 -17.11 27.94 -9.72
CA GLU A 72 -17.86 27.54 -10.91
C GLU A 72 -19.39 27.57 -10.68
N ASN A 73 -19.84 27.30 -9.45
CA ASN A 73 -21.25 27.22 -9.12
C ASN A 73 -21.49 27.66 -7.68
N GLU A 74 -21.94 28.90 -7.52
CA GLU A 74 -22.24 29.54 -6.24
C GLU A 74 -23.06 28.66 -5.30
N GLY A 75 -22.59 28.50 -4.07
CA GLY A 75 -23.19 27.66 -3.04
C GLY A 75 -22.91 26.16 -3.17
N SER A 76 -22.20 25.73 -4.21
CA SER A 76 -21.82 24.33 -4.45
C SER A 76 -20.31 24.14 -4.35
N PHE A 77 -19.81 24.08 -3.12
CA PHE A 77 -18.39 23.90 -2.83
C PHE A 77 -17.85 22.55 -3.31
N VAL A 78 -16.74 22.61 -4.05
CA VAL A 78 -15.99 21.49 -4.62
C VAL A 78 -14.50 21.58 -4.24
N TRP A 79 -13.90 20.41 -4.01
CA TRP A 79 -12.48 20.26 -3.74
C TRP A 79 -11.64 20.27 -5.04
N GLU A 80 -10.32 20.45 -4.93
CA GLU A 80 -9.40 20.42 -6.09
C GLU A 80 -9.41 19.09 -6.88
N ASP A 81 -9.88 17.99 -6.27
CA ASP A 81 -10.09 16.70 -6.94
C ASP A 81 -11.46 16.56 -7.62
N GLY A 82 -12.27 17.62 -7.60
CA GLY A 82 -13.62 17.67 -8.18
C GLY A 82 -14.73 17.09 -7.31
N SER A 83 -14.41 16.52 -6.14
CA SER A 83 -15.42 15.99 -5.24
C SER A 83 -16.19 17.09 -4.50
N PRO A 84 -17.48 16.88 -4.16
CA PRO A 84 -18.25 17.85 -3.38
C PRO A 84 -17.75 17.94 -1.93
N LEU A 85 -18.13 19.00 -1.22
CA LEU A 85 -17.77 19.27 0.19
C LEU A 85 -17.92 18.05 1.12
N GLY A 86 -18.98 17.26 0.96
CA GLY A 86 -19.25 16.09 1.82
C GLY A 86 -19.89 16.44 3.16
N GLU A 87 -19.83 15.51 4.12
CA GLU A 87 -20.46 15.66 5.45
C GLU A 87 -19.64 16.51 6.43
N PHE A 88 -18.32 16.47 6.31
CA PHE A 88 -17.42 17.21 7.17
C PHE A 88 -17.30 18.66 6.71
N SER A 89 -17.41 19.60 7.64
CA SER A 89 -17.00 20.97 7.41
C SER A 89 -16.56 21.65 8.70
N ALA A 90 -15.56 22.53 8.59
CA ALA A 90 -15.05 23.30 9.71
C ALA A 90 -15.46 24.78 9.62
N TRP A 91 -16.61 25.09 9.01
CA TRP A 91 -17.11 26.45 8.87
C TRP A 91 -17.30 27.14 10.22
N ILE A 92 -17.01 28.45 10.29
CA ILE A 92 -17.47 29.24 11.44
C ILE A 92 -19.01 29.31 11.48
N PRO A 93 -19.63 29.55 12.65
CA PRO A 93 -21.07 29.73 12.77
C PRO A 93 -21.60 30.79 11.80
N GLY A 94 -22.62 30.40 11.02
CA GLY A 94 -23.25 31.29 10.03
C GLY A 94 -22.41 31.51 8.77
N GLN A 95 -21.49 30.59 8.44
CA GLN A 95 -20.85 30.45 7.14
C GLN A 95 -21.19 29.08 6.50
N PRO A 96 -21.09 28.93 5.17
CA PRO A 96 -20.82 29.99 4.18
C PRO A 96 -22.01 30.95 4.03
N ASN A 97 -21.76 32.24 3.87
CA ASN A 97 -22.80 33.29 3.85
C ASN A 97 -22.79 34.16 2.61
N ASN A 98 -21.95 33.82 1.62
CA ASN A 98 -21.89 34.48 0.31
C ASN A 98 -21.95 36.02 0.44
N LYS A 99 -21.18 36.57 1.38
CA LYS A 99 -21.06 38.02 1.48
C LYS A 99 -20.13 38.51 0.39
N LYS A 100 -20.70 38.81 -0.78
CA LYS A 100 -20.07 39.46 -1.95
C LYS A 100 -19.33 38.54 -2.94
N ASN A 101 -19.86 37.34 -3.20
CA ASN A 101 -19.28 36.42 -4.21
C ASN A 101 -17.85 36.00 -3.83
N ASP A 102 -17.74 35.50 -2.59
CA ASP A 102 -16.49 35.13 -1.93
C ASP A 102 -16.23 33.62 -2.13
N ASP A 103 -15.71 33.23 -3.29
CA ASP A 103 -15.79 31.84 -3.74
C ASP A 103 -14.69 30.90 -3.19
N CYS A 104 -13.76 31.41 -2.39
CA CYS A 104 -12.55 30.69 -1.99
C CYS A 104 -12.45 30.50 -0.48
N VAL A 105 -12.02 29.30 -0.05
CA VAL A 105 -12.02 28.94 1.36
C VAL A 105 -10.63 29.02 1.98
N LYS A 106 -10.58 29.56 3.20
CA LYS A 106 -9.35 29.62 4.00
C LYS A 106 -9.57 29.21 5.45
N ILE A 107 -8.48 28.77 6.07
CA ILE A 107 -8.39 28.56 7.52
C ILE A 107 -8.02 29.88 8.21
N ARG A 108 -8.81 30.26 9.21
CA ARG A 108 -8.60 31.44 10.07
C ARG A 108 -7.34 31.27 10.95
N PRO A 109 -6.70 32.35 11.41
CA PRO A 109 -5.52 32.25 12.28
C PRO A 109 -5.88 31.60 13.62
N ASN A 110 -4.87 31.19 14.39
CA ASN A 110 -5.00 30.66 15.75
C ASN A 110 -5.28 31.75 16.80
N THR A 111 -5.86 32.87 16.38
CA THR A 111 -6.07 34.05 17.21
C THR A 111 -7.47 34.61 16.98
N GLY A 112 -8.06 35.20 18.02
CA GLY A 112 -9.42 35.77 17.98
C GLY A 112 -10.49 34.78 18.46
N SER A 113 -11.75 35.18 18.34
CA SER A 113 -12.88 34.49 19.01
C SER A 113 -13.28 33.14 18.42
N ILE A 114 -12.90 32.87 17.15
CA ILE A 114 -13.19 31.61 16.46
C ILE A 114 -11.94 31.25 15.63
N PRO A 115 -10.89 30.69 16.29
CA PRO A 115 -9.63 30.35 15.64
C PRO A 115 -9.76 29.08 14.79
N ASN A 116 -8.83 28.88 13.86
CA ASN A 116 -8.62 27.61 13.11
C ASN A 116 -9.78 27.11 12.22
N GLN A 117 -10.95 27.73 12.26
CA GLN A 117 -12.10 27.38 11.43
C GLN A 117 -12.07 28.00 10.02
N TRP A 118 -12.89 27.46 9.12
CA TRP A 118 -13.02 27.88 7.73
C TRP A 118 -13.86 29.14 7.56
N ASN A 119 -13.52 29.91 6.54
CA ASN A 119 -14.27 31.07 6.11
C ASN A 119 -14.16 31.21 4.58
N ASP A 120 -15.29 31.49 3.94
CA ASP A 120 -15.39 31.95 2.56
C ASP A 120 -14.78 33.36 2.44
N TRP A 121 -13.98 33.62 1.41
CA TRP A 121 -13.24 34.88 1.29
C TRP A 121 -12.96 35.23 -0.17
N PRO A 122 -12.79 36.52 -0.54
CA PRO A 122 -12.52 36.85 -1.93
C PRO A 122 -11.19 36.23 -2.39
N CYS A 123 -11.24 35.43 -3.46
CA CYS A 123 -10.10 34.74 -4.06
C CYS A 123 -8.94 35.68 -4.46
N THR A 124 -9.23 36.97 -4.64
CA THR A 124 -8.28 38.02 -5.03
C THR A 124 -7.38 38.50 -3.90
N LYS A 125 -7.60 38.07 -2.65
CA LYS A 125 -6.76 38.43 -1.50
C LYS A 125 -5.52 37.55 -1.43
N ALA A 126 -4.41 38.14 -0.97
CA ALA A 126 -3.20 37.38 -0.69
C ALA A 126 -3.24 36.84 0.74
N ASP A 127 -3.22 35.52 0.89
CA ASP A 127 -3.08 34.81 2.16
C ASP A 127 -2.03 33.69 1.95
N GLY A 128 -1.58 33.04 3.03
CA GLY A 128 -0.74 31.84 2.89
C GLY A 128 -1.54 30.70 2.25
N TYR A 129 -0.93 29.53 2.05
CA TYR A 129 -1.64 28.39 1.46
C TYR A 129 -1.08 27.05 1.92
N VAL A 130 -1.93 26.03 1.88
CA VAL A 130 -1.55 24.65 2.18
C VAL A 130 -1.48 23.88 0.87
N CYS A 131 -0.34 23.27 0.59
CA CYS A 131 -0.23 22.29 -0.48
C CYS A 131 -0.30 20.88 0.09
N GLN A 132 -0.91 19.97 -0.67
CA GLN A 132 -0.88 18.53 -0.42
C GLN A 132 -0.38 17.79 -1.65
N LYS A 133 0.35 16.69 -1.46
CA LYS A 133 0.61 15.74 -2.53
C LYS A 133 0.52 14.33 -2.00
N LEU A 134 0.08 13.43 -2.86
CA LEU A 134 0.19 12.00 -2.60
C LEU A 134 1.68 11.65 -2.50
N LEU A 135 2.03 10.78 -1.56
CA LEU A 135 3.41 10.32 -1.41
C LEU A 135 3.83 9.54 -2.68
N SER A 136 4.70 10.15 -3.49
CA SER A 136 5.14 9.66 -4.81
C SER A 136 5.98 8.39 -4.78
N SER A 137 6.23 7.84 -3.59
CA SER A 137 7.05 6.67 -3.37
C SER A 137 6.20 5.40 -3.19
N LEU A 138 4.87 5.51 -3.00
CA LEU A 138 4.02 4.33 -2.99
C LEU A 138 4.03 3.69 -4.40
N PRO A 139 4.38 2.41 -4.55
CA PRO A 139 3.94 1.63 -5.69
C PRO A 139 2.44 1.82 -5.76
N GLN A 140 1.94 2.30 -6.90
CA GLN A 140 0.50 2.28 -7.17
C GLN A 140 0.08 0.82 -7.07
N VAL A 141 -0.51 0.45 -5.94
CA VAL A 141 -0.98 -0.90 -5.73
C VAL A 141 -2.30 -1.01 -6.45
N GLU A 142 -2.36 -1.90 -7.44
CA GLU A 142 -3.58 -2.13 -8.20
C GLU A 142 -4.45 -3.17 -7.49
N VAL A 143 -5.74 -2.89 -7.35
CA VAL A 143 -6.69 -3.90 -6.88
C VAL A 143 -7.06 -4.80 -8.06
N VAL A 144 -6.54 -6.02 -8.05
CA VAL A 144 -6.65 -7.00 -9.15
C VAL A 144 -7.64 -8.12 -8.87
N GLY A 145 -8.26 -8.13 -7.69
CA GLY A 145 -9.32 -9.06 -7.36
C GLY A 145 -9.99 -8.72 -6.03
N SER A 146 -11.26 -9.10 -5.86
CA SER A 146 -11.95 -9.00 -4.58
C SER A 146 -13.12 -9.98 -4.50
N SER A 147 -13.62 -10.22 -3.28
CA SER A 147 -14.89 -10.91 -3.06
C SER A 147 -16.07 -9.94 -3.19
N GLY A 148 -17.20 -10.43 -3.67
CA GLY A 148 -18.42 -9.66 -3.84
C GLY A 148 -18.47 -8.90 -5.16
N SER A 149 -19.67 -8.58 -5.62
CA SER A 149 -19.90 -7.87 -6.89
C SER A 149 -19.73 -6.35 -6.71
N SER A 150 -19.08 -5.67 -7.66
CA SER A 150 -19.24 -4.22 -7.81
C SER A 150 -20.66 -3.93 -8.31
N TRP A 151 -21.31 -2.89 -7.78
CA TRP A 151 -22.63 -2.47 -8.27
C TRP A 151 -22.47 -1.92 -9.69
N ALA A 152 -23.44 -2.21 -10.58
CA ALA A 152 -23.59 -1.62 -11.91
C ALA A 152 -23.60 -0.07 -11.97
N ASP A 153 -23.66 0.63 -10.83
CA ASP A 153 -23.52 2.07 -10.74
C ASP A 153 -22.27 2.45 -9.92
N ASP A 154 -21.08 2.33 -10.53
CA ASP A 154 -19.79 2.80 -9.98
C ASP A 154 -19.79 4.31 -9.61
N ALA A 155 -20.87 5.03 -9.92
CA ALA A 155 -21.11 6.41 -9.50
C ALA A 155 -21.15 6.61 -7.97
N ALA A 156 -21.40 5.56 -7.19
CA ALA A 156 -21.48 5.66 -5.73
C ALA A 156 -20.14 5.40 -4.99
N GLY A 157 -19.10 4.92 -5.69
CA GLY A 157 -17.74 4.84 -5.13
C GLY A 157 -17.53 3.74 -4.07
N TYR A 158 -18.05 2.52 -4.29
CA TYR A 158 -17.98 1.42 -3.30
C TYR A 158 -17.20 0.16 -3.70
N SER A 159 -16.46 0.24 -4.81
CA SER A 159 -15.67 -0.85 -5.38
C SER A 159 -14.38 -1.12 -4.56
N ALA A 160 -13.71 -2.25 -4.80
CA ALA A 160 -12.54 -2.64 -3.99
C ALA A 160 -11.31 -1.74 -4.24
N ASP A 161 -11.19 -1.17 -5.44
CA ASP A 161 -10.17 -0.17 -5.81
C ASP A 161 -10.22 1.09 -4.95
N ARG A 162 -11.35 1.36 -4.31
CA ARG A 162 -11.50 2.47 -3.35
C ARG A 162 -10.58 2.33 -2.15
N THR A 163 -10.21 1.10 -1.81
CA THR A 163 -9.24 0.88 -0.73
C THR A 163 -7.83 1.34 -1.07
N ALA A 164 -7.54 1.68 -2.33
CA ALA A 164 -6.21 2.10 -2.79
C ALA A 164 -6.24 3.41 -3.61
N ASP A 165 -7.37 4.14 -3.63
CA ASP A 165 -7.52 5.36 -4.45
C ASP A 165 -7.09 6.66 -3.71
N GLY A 166 -6.82 6.57 -2.40
CA GLY A 166 -6.47 7.69 -1.53
C GLY A 166 -7.62 8.63 -1.21
N ASN A 167 -8.84 8.29 -1.61
CA ASN A 167 -10.01 9.08 -1.31
C ASN A 167 -10.68 8.58 -0.03
N HIS A 168 -10.43 9.26 1.08
CA HIS A 168 -10.96 8.90 2.39
C HIS A 168 -12.50 8.94 2.47
N LEU A 169 -13.21 9.42 1.45
CA LEU A 169 -14.68 9.44 1.40
C LEU A 169 -15.29 8.19 0.75
N THR A 170 -14.55 7.49 -0.10
CA THR A 170 -14.97 6.22 -0.70
C THR A 170 -14.67 5.08 0.25
N HIS A 171 -15.29 3.92 0.02
CA HIS A 171 -15.02 2.71 0.81
C HIS A 171 -15.47 1.47 0.06
N TRP A 172 -14.72 0.39 0.14
CA TRP A 172 -15.16 -0.89 -0.34
C TRP A 172 -16.34 -1.43 0.47
N ARG A 173 -17.36 -1.92 -0.24
CA ARG A 173 -18.51 -2.63 0.32
C ARG A 173 -18.83 -3.87 -0.52
N PRO A 174 -18.40 -5.08 -0.09
CA PRO A 174 -18.65 -6.29 -0.83
C PRO A 174 -20.12 -6.73 -0.71
N MET A 175 -20.81 -6.87 -1.84
CA MET A 175 -22.18 -7.37 -1.91
C MET A 175 -22.24 -8.88 -2.18
N GLY A 176 -23.43 -9.48 -2.06
CA GLY A 176 -23.65 -10.90 -2.39
C GLY A 176 -23.12 -11.89 -1.33
N SER A 177 -22.76 -11.41 -0.15
CA SER A 177 -22.34 -12.23 0.99
C SER A 177 -23.24 -11.96 2.20
N GLY A 178 -23.66 -13.02 2.88
CA GLY A 178 -24.49 -12.93 4.08
C GLY A 178 -23.69 -12.55 5.32
N GLN A 179 -24.39 -12.31 6.43
CA GLN A 179 -23.76 -12.12 7.74
C GLN A 179 -22.93 -13.37 8.11
N HIS A 180 -21.76 -13.16 8.71
CA HIS A 180 -20.78 -14.17 9.12
C HIS A 180 -20.15 -14.97 7.96
N TYR A 181 -20.11 -14.41 6.75
CA TYR A 181 -19.41 -15.04 5.62
C TYR A 181 -17.92 -15.24 5.89
N ASN A 182 -17.27 -14.31 6.63
CA ASN A 182 -15.92 -14.43 7.21
C ASN A 182 -14.83 -14.86 6.21
N ASN A 183 -15.04 -14.54 4.94
CA ASN A 183 -14.15 -14.91 3.83
C ASN A 183 -14.14 -13.80 2.76
N TRP A 184 -14.24 -12.55 3.19
CA TRP A 184 -14.16 -11.40 2.30
C TRP A 184 -12.70 -11.10 1.98
N TYR A 185 -12.37 -10.81 0.73
CA TYR A 185 -10.99 -10.53 0.35
C TYR A 185 -10.83 -9.39 -0.64
N ILE A 186 -9.64 -8.77 -0.60
CA ILE A 186 -9.12 -7.87 -1.63
C ILE A 186 -7.72 -8.38 -2.00
N VAL A 187 -7.43 -8.42 -3.29
CA VAL A 187 -6.13 -8.77 -3.86
C VAL A 187 -5.49 -7.53 -4.46
N TYR A 188 -4.27 -7.28 -4.02
CA TYR A 188 -3.41 -6.16 -4.35
C TYR A 188 -2.23 -6.65 -5.20
N ASP A 189 -1.98 -6.03 -6.35
CA ASP A 189 -0.76 -6.18 -7.15
C ASP A 189 0.16 -5.00 -6.90
N THR A 190 1.34 -5.25 -6.32
CA THR A 190 2.34 -4.22 -6.04
C THR A 190 3.14 -3.82 -7.29
N GLY A 191 2.92 -4.48 -8.43
CA GLY A 191 3.62 -4.26 -9.69
C GLY A 191 5.09 -4.69 -9.70
N LYS A 192 5.62 -5.14 -8.56
CA LYS A 192 7.03 -5.51 -8.35
C LYS A 192 7.11 -6.92 -7.79
N THR A 193 7.94 -7.79 -8.41
CA THR A 193 8.06 -9.21 -8.00
C THR A 193 8.75 -9.42 -6.66
N ASN A 194 9.58 -8.46 -6.22
CA ASN A 194 10.43 -8.56 -5.03
C ASN A 194 10.25 -7.38 -4.05
N SER A 195 9.08 -6.73 -4.02
CA SER A 195 8.84 -5.67 -3.04
C SER A 195 8.66 -6.25 -1.64
N THR A 196 9.61 -5.94 -0.75
CA THR A 196 9.51 -6.29 0.67
C THR A 196 8.53 -5.35 1.37
N VAL A 197 7.58 -5.93 2.08
CA VAL A 197 6.61 -5.24 2.91
C VAL A 197 6.83 -5.66 4.34
N THR A 198 6.87 -4.68 5.23
CA THR A 198 7.07 -4.84 6.68
C THR A 198 5.89 -4.38 7.52
N LYS A 199 4.95 -3.65 6.91
CA LYS A 199 3.71 -3.18 7.53
C LYS A 199 2.56 -3.17 6.55
N PHE A 200 1.38 -3.38 7.09
CA PHE A 200 0.10 -3.22 6.43
C PHE A 200 -0.76 -2.25 7.23
N SER A 201 -1.46 -1.36 6.55
CA SER A 201 -2.39 -0.41 7.16
C SER A 201 -3.81 -0.68 6.70
N LEU A 202 -4.76 -0.57 7.63
CA LEU A 202 -6.18 -0.74 7.39
C LEU A 202 -6.95 0.41 8.05
N THR A 203 -7.86 1.04 7.30
CA THR A 203 -8.73 2.11 7.78
C THR A 203 -10.19 1.70 7.63
N ASN A 204 -10.83 1.47 8.79
CA ASN A 204 -12.24 1.12 8.88
C ASN A 204 -13.16 2.32 8.56
N TYR A 205 -14.43 2.03 8.25
CA TYR A 205 -15.46 3.07 8.08
C TYR A 205 -15.82 3.77 9.40
N GLY A 206 -15.68 3.07 10.52
CA GLY A 206 -15.80 3.59 11.89
C GLY A 206 -17.22 3.51 12.47
N ASP A 207 -18.08 2.63 11.94
CA ASP A 207 -19.47 2.50 12.41
C ASP A 207 -19.68 1.35 13.41
N THR A 208 -18.63 0.61 13.79
CA THR A 208 -18.63 -0.58 14.66
C THR A 208 -19.40 -1.80 14.16
N VAL A 209 -20.22 -1.67 13.11
CA VAL A 209 -21.04 -2.76 12.57
C VAL A 209 -20.26 -3.46 11.47
N HIS A 210 -19.80 -2.69 10.49
CA HIS A 210 -19.10 -3.19 9.32
C HIS A 210 -17.58 -3.11 9.48
N ASP A 211 -17.10 -2.62 10.61
CA ASP A 211 -15.67 -2.52 10.90
C ASP A 211 -15.04 -3.91 10.97
N VAL A 212 -13.92 -4.07 10.28
CA VAL A 212 -13.08 -5.27 10.36
C VAL A 212 -12.65 -5.46 11.81
N SER A 213 -12.82 -6.68 12.32
CA SER A 213 -12.35 -7.11 13.64
C SER A 213 -11.18 -8.07 13.55
N ALA A 214 -11.13 -8.88 12.48
CA ALA A 214 -10.10 -9.87 12.26
C ALA A 214 -9.78 -10.03 10.76
N PHE A 215 -8.51 -10.24 10.45
CA PHE A 215 -8.06 -10.54 9.10
C PHE A 215 -6.79 -11.41 9.10
N THR A 216 -6.53 -12.05 7.97
CA THR A 216 -5.25 -12.65 7.63
C THR A 216 -4.70 -11.93 6.40
N LEU A 217 -3.49 -11.40 6.49
CA LEU A 217 -2.76 -10.90 5.34
C LEU A 217 -1.99 -12.07 4.73
N GLN A 218 -2.08 -12.22 3.41
CA GLN A 218 -1.52 -13.36 2.70
C GLN A 218 -0.73 -12.90 1.47
N THR A 219 0.22 -13.72 1.05
CA THR A 219 0.97 -13.54 -0.20
C THR A 219 0.83 -14.75 -1.11
N SER A 220 0.99 -14.54 -2.40
CA SER A 220 1.10 -15.64 -3.38
C SER A 220 2.56 -15.80 -3.80
N SER A 221 3.12 -16.99 -3.59
CA SER A 221 4.47 -17.37 -4.04
C SER A 221 4.52 -17.72 -5.53
N THR A 222 3.36 -17.86 -6.16
CA THR A 222 3.25 -18.08 -7.61
C THR A 222 3.05 -16.73 -8.30
N CYS A 223 3.57 -16.56 -9.51
CA CYS A 223 3.36 -15.36 -10.33
C CYS A 223 1.87 -15.15 -10.76
N GLY A 224 0.90 -15.72 -10.05
CA GLY A 224 -0.53 -15.64 -10.31
C GLY A 224 -1.37 -15.37 -9.05
N LEU A 225 -2.64 -15.03 -9.27
CA LEU A 225 -3.63 -14.56 -8.29
C LEU A 225 -4.16 -15.66 -7.33
N TYR A 226 -3.54 -16.84 -7.29
CA TYR A 226 -4.04 -18.00 -6.54
C TYR A 226 -2.88 -18.79 -5.91
N GLY A 227 -3.09 -19.36 -4.71
CA GLY A 227 -2.04 -20.06 -3.95
C GLY A 227 -1.50 -19.22 -2.79
N TRP A 228 -2.37 -18.91 -1.84
CA TRP A 228 -2.12 -17.96 -0.76
C TRP A 228 -1.44 -18.59 0.44
N SER A 229 -0.53 -17.84 1.06
CA SER A 229 0.17 -18.20 2.28
C SER A 229 0.07 -17.07 3.29
N ASP A 230 -0.22 -17.43 4.53
CA ASP A 230 -0.41 -16.47 5.62
C ASP A 230 0.91 -15.79 5.96
N VAL A 231 0.87 -14.47 6.08
CA VAL A 231 1.97 -13.60 6.52
C VAL A 231 1.74 -13.20 7.98
N ILE A 232 0.56 -12.65 8.27
CA ILE A 232 0.15 -12.28 9.61
C ILE A 232 -1.35 -12.54 9.77
N THR A 233 -1.76 -12.96 10.96
CA THR A 233 -3.17 -13.05 11.37
C THR A 233 -3.39 -12.09 12.53
N VAL A 234 -4.44 -11.28 12.42
CA VAL A 234 -4.84 -10.27 13.41
C VAL A 234 -6.27 -10.55 13.80
N ASP A 235 -6.56 -10.57 15.10
CA ASP A 235 -7.88 -10.88 15.67
C ASP A 235 -8.45 -9.75 16.55
N ASP A 236 -7.75 -8.63 16.67
CA ASP A 236 -8.04 -7.53 17.59
C ASP A 236 -8.06 -6.13 16.93
N VAL A 237 -8.52 -6.04 15.67
CA VAL A 237 -8.66 -4.75 14.97
C VAL A 237 -9.68 -3.85 15.68
N ALA A 238 -9.28 -2.62 16.01
CA ALA A 238 -10.12 -1.69 16.76
C ALA A 238 -11.33 -1.21 15.94
N ALA A 239 -12.49 -1.19 16.59
CA ALA A 239 -13.75 -0.68 16.02
C ALA A 239 -13.93 0.82 16.24
N GLY A 240 -14.85 1.42 15.50
CA GLY A 240 -15.37 2.77 15.76
C GLY A 240 -14.39 3.89 15.42
N THR A 241 -13.33 3.57 14.68
CA THR A 241 -12.31 4.53 14.29
C THR A 241 -12.20 4.61 12.77
N ARG A 242 -12.03 5.84 12.28
CA ARG A 242 -11.69 6.16 10.89
C ARG A 242 -10.19 6.42 10.72
N GLN A 243 -9.42 6.18 11.77
CA GLN A 243 -7.96 6.33 11.76
C GLN A 243 -7.30 5.09 11.15
N PRO A 244 -6.23 5.26 10.36
CA PRO A 244 -5.40 4.15 9.92
C PRO A 244 -4.86 3.38 11.13
N GLN A 245 -4.96 2.05 11.06
CA GLN A 245 -4.36 1.12 12.01
C GLN A 245 -3.25 0.35 11.31
N GLU A 246 -2.03 0.40 11.84
CA GLU A 246 -0.87 -0.27 11.27
C GLU A 246 -0.58 -1.60 11.97
N PHE A 247 -0.34 -2.63 11.18
CA PHE A 247 -0.02 -3.99 11.61
C PHE A 247 1.33 -4.38 10.99
N GLY A 248 2.30 -4.74 11.83
CA GLY A 248 3.67 -5.09 11.44
C GLY A 248 4.14 -6.37 12.10
N GLY A 249 5.45 -6.55 12.25
CA GLY A 249 6.03 -7.78 12.81
C GLY A 249 6.26 -8.88 11.76
N PHE A 250 6.31 -8.51 10.49
CA PHE A 250 6.67 -9.40 9.40
C PHE A 250 7.59 -8.68 8.41
N ALA A 251 8.26 -9.44 7.55
CA ALA A 251 8.98 -8.92 6.39
C ALA A 251 8.82 -9.95 5.28
N GLU A 252 7.99 -9.66 4.28
CA GLU A 252 7.71 -10.61 3.19
C GLU A 252 7.82 -9.92 1.84
N SER A 253 8.36 -10.61 0.84
CA SER A 253 8.53 -10.10 -0.52
C SER A 253 7.58 -10.82 -1.46
N ALA A 254 6.60 -10.09 -2.00
CA ALA A 254 5.65 -10.65 -2.96
C ALA A 254 5.09 -9.58 -3.89
N ARG A 255 4.73 -10.02 -5.11
CA ARG A 255 3.96 -9.21 -6.05
C ARG A 255 2.50 -9.07 -5.62
N TYR A 256 1.88 -10.20 -5.30
CA TYR A 256 0.45 -10.25 -4.98
C TYR A 256 0.24 -10.45 -3.49
N TRP A 257 -0.60 -9.59 -2.93
CA TRP A 257 -0.99 -9.59 -1.54
C TRP A 257 -2.50 -9.71 -1.44
N ARG A 258 -3.00 -10.49 -0.48
CA ARG A 258 -4.43 -10.63 -0.22
C ARG A 258 -4.73 -10.25 1.22
N LEU A 259 -5.56 -9.24 1.39
CA LEU A 259 -6.28 -9.02 2.65
C LEU A 259 -7.44 -10.01 2.67
N LEU A 260 -7.44 -10.95 3.61
CA LEU A 260 -8.57 -11.85 3.88
C LEU A 260 -9.23 -11.45 5.20
N VAL A 261 -10.36 -10.75 5.13
CA VAL A 261 -11.15 -10.38 6.31
C VAL A 261 -11.88 -11.62 6.82
N THR A 262 -11.50 -12.07 8.01
CA THR A 262 -12.02 -13.25 8.69
C THR A 262 -13.07 -12.92 9.75
N GLY A 263 -13.26 -11.63 10.07
CA GLY A 263 -14.33 -11.19 10.95
C GLY A 263 -14.57 -9.68 10.88
N THR A 264 -15.82 -9.31 11.12
CA THR A 264 -16.25 -7.94 11.43
C THR A 264 -16.95 -7.95 12.78
N HIS A 265 -16.97 -6.81 13.47
CA HIS A 265 -17.48 -6.71 14.84
C HIS A 265 -18.94 -7.15 15.01
N SER A 266 -19.77 -7.04 13.95
CA SER A 266 -21.14 -7.59 13.96
C SER A 266 -21.36 -8.76 12.97
N GLY A 267 -20.32 -9.19 12.26
CA GLY A 267 -20.40 -10.19 11.19
C GLY A 267 -21.03 -9.69 9.87
N TRP A 268 -21.40 -8.42 9.74
CA TRP A 268 -21.88 -7.89 8.45
C TRP A 268 -20.70 -7.66 7.48
N PRO A 269 -20.92 -7.64 6.15
CA PRO A 269 -19.85 -7.40 5.17
C PRO A 269 -19.03 -6.14 5.47
N PRO A 270 -17.69 -6.17 5.31
CA PRO A 270 -16.83 -5.10 5.78
C PRO A 270 -16.98 -3.82 4.98
N PHE A 271 -16.96 -2.67 5.65
CA PHE A 271 -16.85 -1.36 5.02
C PHE A 271 -15.43 -0.84 5.25
N LEU A 272 -14.63 -0.83 4.20
CA LEU A 272 -13.21 -0.50 4.31
C LEU A 272 -12.88 0.73 3.48
N ARG A 273 -12.43 1.81 4.13
CA ARG A 273 -12.09 3.05 3.44
C ARG A 273 -10.79 2.89 2.68
N GLU A 274 -9.77 2.42 3.39
CA GLU A 274 -8.41 2.36 2.88
C GLU A 274 -7.70 1.11 3.39
N ALA A 275 -6.87 0.52 2.54
CA ALA A 275 -5.93 -0.50 2.92
C ALA A 275 -4.71 -0.41 2.01
N GLY A 276 -3.54 -0.56 2.60
CA GLY A 276 -2.31 -0.37 1.85
C GLY A 276 -1.09 -0.73 2.64
N PHE A 277 0.05 -0.42 2.06
CA PHE A 277 1.34 -0.84 2.57
C PHE A 277 2.19 0.42 2.79
N PRO A 278 2.16 1.00 4.01
CA PRO A 278 2.80 2.28 4.31
C PRO A 278 4.30 2.31 4.00
N GLU A 279 4.94 1.15 3.95
CA GLU A 279 6.39 0.99 3.75
C GLU A 279 6.75 0.34 2.41
N LEU A 280 5.83 0.27 1.43
CA LEU A 280 6.14 -0.23 0.08
C LEU A 280 7.14 0.67 -0.73
N LEU A 281 7.71 1.67 -0.07
CA LEU A 281 8.73 2.55 -0.60
C LEU A 281 10.04 1.78 -0.78
N ASP A 282 10.78 2.13 -1.83
CA ASP A 282 12.24 2.13 -1.73
C ASP A 282 12.62 3.02 -0.52
N THR A 283 12.75 2.39 0.66
CA THR A 283 13.15 2.91 1.96
C THR A 283 12.35 4.12 2.52
N PRO A 284 11.61 3.96 3.65
CA PRO A 284 11.10 5.08 4.43
C PRO A 284 12.25 5.83 5.12
N SER A 285 12.13 7.16 5.19
CA SER A 285 12.95 8.00 6.07
C SER A 285 12.64 7.68 7.55
N MET A 286 13.37 6.70 8.08
CA MET A 286 13.53 6.41 9.51
C MET A 286 14.64 7.29 10.12
N PRO A 287 14.67 7.50 11.44
CA PRO A 287 15.58 8.46 12.08
C PRO A 287 17.05 8.13 11.77
N VAL A 288 17.72 9.06 11.09
CA VAL A 288 19.17 9.20 10.82
C VAL A 288 20.02 7.92 11.01
N TYR A 289 19.71 6.89 10.23
CA TYR A 289 20.70 5.93 9.74
C TYR A 289 20.64 6.01 8.22
N GLN A 290 21.77 6.23 7.54
CA GLN A 290 21.80 6.18 6.08
C GLN A 290 21.49 4.74 5.63
N THR A 291 20.96 4.51 4.44
CA THR A 291 20.84 3.13 3.93
C THR A 291 22.24 2.67 3.47
N CYS A 292 22.67 1.47 3.87
CA CYS A 292 23.91 0.92 3.32
C CYS A 292 23.74 0.70 1.80
N GLN A 293 24.83 0.72 1.01
CA GLN A 293 24.72 0.45 -0.42
C GLN A 293 24.41 -1.04 -0.63
N VAL A 294 23.18 -1.36 -1.01
CA VAL A 294 22.74 -2.72 -1.34
C VAL A 294 22.73 -2.90 -2.85
N VAL A 295 23.50 -3.85 -3.34
CA VAL A 295 23.47 -4.31 -4.73
C VAL A 295 22.86 -5.70 -4.74
N SER A 296 21.60 -5.82 -5.15
CA SER A 296 20.85 -7.08 -5.11
C SER A 296 20.54 -7.64 -6.50
N THR A 297 20.56 -8.95 -6.62
CA THR A 297 20.04 -9.76 -7.73
C THR A 297 19.08 -10.83 -7.18
N GLU A 298 18.34 -11.53 -8.03
CA GLU A 298 17.47 -12.65 -7.62
C GLU A 298 18.25 -13.81 -6.96
N SER A 299 19.57 -13.86 -7.15
CA SER A 299 20.46 -14.91 -6.66
C SER A 299 21.28 -14.51 -5.42
N GLY A 300 21.04 -13.33 -4.85
CA GLY A 300 21.80 -12.80 -3.72
C GLY A 300 22.26 -11.36 -3.95
N GLY A 301 23.14 -10.86 -3.11
CA GLY A 301 23.60 -9.49 -3.25
C GLY A 301 24.79 -9.16 -2.37
N GLU A 302 25.12 -7.88 -2.34
CA GLU A 302 26.25 -7.36 -1.57
C GLU A 302 25.87 -6.06 -0.88
N ILE A 303 26.20 -5.97 0.41
CA ILE A 303 25.99 -4.81 1.26
C ILE A 303 27.35 -4.19 1.52
N ARG A 304 27.46 -2.90 1.22
CA ARG A 304 28.71 -2.14 1.38
C ARG A 304 28.45 -0.84 2.14
N ASN A 305 29.51 -0.28 2.68
CA ASN A 305 29.46 1.08 3.19
C ASN A 305 29.00 2.07 2.09
N PRO A 306 28.21 3.10 2.44
CA PRO A 306 27.86 4.15 1.49
C PRO A 306 29.13 4.90 1.03
N GLN A 307 29.23 5.21 -0.27
CA GLN A 307 30.43 5.85 -0.84
C GLN A 307 30.62 7.26 -0.27
N HIS A 308 31.58 7.44 0.65
CA HIS A 308 32.02 8.77 1.09
C HIS A 308 33.56 8.87 1.15
N PRO A 309 34.16 9.98 0.66
CA PRO A 309 35.61 10.12 0.54
C PRO A 309 36.35 10.59 1.82
N LYS A 310 35.75 10.58 3.01
CA LYS A 310 36.36 11.05 4.29
C LYS A 310 35.80 10.31 5.53
N PRO A 311 36.53 10.24 6.66
CA PRO A 311 35.99 9.70 7.91
C PRO A 311 34.94 10.68 8.43
N SER A 312 33.68 10.30 8.30
CA SER A 312 32.56 10.96 8.95
C SER A 312 31.72 9.86 9.56
N SER A 313 31.24 10.08 10.78
CA SER A 313 30.35 9.20 11.53
C SER A 313 29.15 8.77 10.68
N VAL A 314 29.27 7.63 10.00
CA VAL A 314 28.23 7.09 9.14
C VAL A 314 27.78 5.79 9.75
N SER A 315 26.57 5.83 10.27
CA SER A 315 25.86 4.61 10.63
C SER A 315 24.85 4.32 9.54
N CYS A 316 24.83 3.08 9.07
CA CYS A 316 23.89 2.64 8.05
C CYS A 316 23.21 1.32 8.41
N GLU A 317 22.02 1.12 7.87
CA GLU A 317 21.26 -0.13 8.03
C GLU A 317 20.87 -0.69 6.66
N ALA A 318 20.83 -2.01 6.56
CA ALA A 318 20.26 -2.73 5.42
C ALA A 318 19.46 -3.95 5.89
N LEU A 319 18.28 -4.13 5.31
CA LEU A 319 17.45 -5.32 5.50
C LEU A 319 17.59 -6.24 4.27
N VAL A 320 17.83 -7.52 4.52
CA VAL A 320 17.90 -8.58 3.52
C VAL A 320 16.78 -9.55 3.76
N ASN A 321 16.05 -9.88 2.70
CA ASN A 321 15.09 -10.98 2.71
C ASN A 321 15.45 -11.98 1.60
N ALA A 322 15.71 -13.24 1.96
CA ALA A 322 15.97 -14.33 1.04
C ALA A 322 14.70 -14.87 0.37
N GLY A 323 13.52 -14.41 0.77
CA GLY A 323 12.23 -14.95 0.37
C GLY A 323 11.88 -16.23 1.13
N ARG A 324 10.61 -16.61 1.06
CA ARG A 324 10.04 -17.76 1.79
C ARG A 324 10.83 -19.05 1.56
N GLY A 325 10.92 -19.86 2.61
CA GLY A 325 11.55 -21.19 2.54
C GLY A 325 13.07 -21.14 2.40
N LYS A 326 13.68 -19.95 2.42
CA LYS A 326 15.13 -19.76 2.33
C LYS A 326 15.65 -19.11 3.61
N ARG A 327 16.87 -19.44 3.98
CA ARG A 327 17.69 -18.68 4.94
C ARG A 327 18.70 -17.82 4.19
N VAL A 328 19.24 -16.82 4.86
CA VAL A 328 20.30 -15.95 4.35
C VAL A 328 21.64 -16.49 4.81
N GLU A 329 22.53 -16.79 3.87
CA GLU A 329 23.94 -17.02 4.17
C GLU A 329 24.75 -15.76 3.87
N LEU A 330 25.44 -15.25 4.88
CA LEU A 330 26.26 -14.04 4.86
C LEU A 330 27.74 -14.39 4.88
N THR A 331 28.53 -13.69 4.07
CA THR A 331 29.98 -13.87 4.00
C THR A 331 30.67 -12.53 3.82
N PHE A 332 31.56 -12.18 4.75
CA PHE A 332 32.40 -10.99 4.62
C PHE A 332 33.39 -11.14 3.46
N ARG A 333 33.51 -10.10 2.63
CA ARG A 333 34.42 -10.04 1.47
C ARG A 333 35.57 -9.07 1.74
N ASP A 334 36.63 -9.18 0.95
CA ASP A 334 37.66 -8.17 0.91
C ASP A 334 37.21 -6.96 0.06
N PRO A 335 37.61 -5.73 0.43
CA PRO A 335 38.37 -5.38 1.63
C PRO A 335 37.50 -5.32 2.89
N PHE A 336 38.02 -5.82 4.02
CA PHE A 336 37.44 -5.64 5.35
C PHE A 336 38.42 -4.94 6.27
N SER A 337 38.06 -3.73 6.68
CA SER A 337 38.87 -2.88 7.52
C SER A 337 37.96 -1.99 8.34
N VAL A 338 37.46 -2.53 9.44
CA VAL A 338 36.65 -1.79 10.42
C VAL A 338 37.54 -1.44 11.62
N GLU A 339 37.38 -0.28 12.24
CA GLU A 339 38.27 0.17 13.32
C GLU A 339 38.43 -0.89 14.42
N PRO A 340 39.67 -1.35 14.71
CA PRO A 340 39.90 -2.37 15.71
C PRO A 340 39.81 -1.78 17.12
N GLN A 341 38.90 -2.31 17.94
CA GLN A 341 38.85 -2.01 19.37
C GLN A 341 38.28 -3.20 20.15
N ALA A 342 38.58 -3.28 21.45
CA ALA A 342 37.88 -4.19 22.36
C ALA A 342 36.36 -4.00 22.25
N ASP A 343 35.65 -5.12 22.07
CA ASP A 343 34.18 -5.21 21.93
C ASP A 343 33.56 -4.38 20.79
N CYS A 344 34.39 -3.94 19.83
CA CYS A 344 33.97 -3.14 18.68
C CYS A 344 33.11 -1.93 19.08
N ARG A 345 33.55 -1.19 20.11
CA ARG A 345 32.78 -0.07 20.70
C ARG A 345 32.76 1.21 19.87
N PHE A 346 33.71 1.37 18.95
CA PHE A 346 33.81 2.54 18.07
C PHE A 346 33.12 2.20 16.75
N ASP A 347 33.82 1.50 15.85
CA ASP A 347 33.21 1.04 14.60
C ASP A 347 32.86 -0.45 14.65
N TYR A 348 31.72 -0.80 14.05
CA TYR A 348 31.29 -2.19 13.95
C TYR A 348 30.30 -2.45 12.81
N VAL A 349 30.32 -3.69 12.33
CA VAL A 349 29.22 -4.29 11.56
C VAL A 349 28.55 -5.32 12.45
N GLU A 350 27.25 -5.21 12.68
CA GLU A 350 26.46 -6.18 13.43
C GLU A 350 25.38 -6.79 12.53
N LEU A 351 25.22 -8.10 12.63
CA LEU A 351 24.25 -8.88 11.86
C LEU A 351 23.17 -9.35 12.82
N PHE A 352 21.90 -9.28 12.41
CA PHE A 352 20.77 -9.74 13.20
C PHE A 352 19.93 -10.73 12.41
N ASP A 353 19.51 -11.79 13.08
CA ASP A 353 18.50 -12.76 12.63
C ASP A 353 17.10 -12.28 13.05
N TYR A 354 16.09 -12.58 12.24
CA TYR A 354 14.70 -12.35 12.62
C TYR A 354 14.06 -13.65 13.10
N VAL A 355 13.82 -13.75 14.42
CA VAL A 355 13.33 -14.96 15.09
C VAL A 355 12.24 -14.56 16.07
N ASP A 356 11.11 -15.27 16.08
CA ASP A 356 9.99 -15.08 17.01
C ASP A 356 9.60 -13.59 17.20
N GLU A 357 9.39 -12.91 16.06
CA GLU A 357 9.01 -11.49 15.97
C GLU A 357 10.06 -10.48 16.48
N ALA A 358 11.27 -10.92 16.82
CA ALA A 358 12.35 -10.09 17.35
C ALA A 358 13.65 -10.19 16.52
N TRP A 359 14.51 -9.17 16.65
CA TRP A 359 15.85 -9.16 16.06
C TRP A 359 16.89 -9.65 17.06
N GLU A 360 17.51 -10.79 16.78
CA GLU A 360 18.56 -11.38 17.62
C GLU A 360 19.94 -11.21 16.98
N SER A 361 20.97 -10.84 17.74
CA SER A 361 22.32 -10.61 17.19
C SER A 361 22.98 -11.93 16.79
N LEU A 362 23.37 -12.05 15.52
CA LEU A 362 24.22 -13.11 14.98
C LEU A 362 25.72 -12.83 15.19
N GLY A 363 26.06 -11.60 15.60
CA GLY A 363 27.41 -11.22 15.97
C GLY A 363 27.78 -9.81 15.53
N LYS A 364 28.74 -9.24 16.26
CA LYS A 364 29.31 -7.91 16.08
C LYS A 364 30.78 -8.01 15.68
N PHE A 365 31.17 -7.31 14.61
CA PHE A 365 32.45 -7.52 13.92
C PHE A 365 33.20 -6.21 13.69
N CYS A 366 34.50 -6.23 13.97
CA CYS A 366 35.44 -5.15 13.68
C CYS A 366 36.86 -5.67 13.44
N GLY A 367 37.78 -4.80 13.04
CA GLY A 367 39.19 -5.11 12.85
C GLY A 367 39.64 -5.19 11.38
N ARG A 368 40.90 -5.60 11.20
CA ARG A 368 41.59 -5.62 9.88
C ARG A 368 41.58 -6.99 9.20
N THR A 369 40.99 -8.00 9.83
CA THR A 369 40.88 -9.35 9.29
C THR A 369 39.41 -9.71 9.22
N ARG A 370 38.92 -10.04 8.02
CA ARG A 370 37.52 -10.44 7.84
C ARG A 370 37.19 -11.72 8.61
N PRO A 371 35.97 -11.84 9.16
CA PRO A 371 35.44 -13.13 9.58
C PRO A 371 35.46 -14.13 8.42
N ARG A 372 36.00 -15.33 8.67
CA ARG A 372 36.10 -16.40 7.64
C ARG A 372 34.90 -17.33 7.60
N ALA A 373 34.11 -17.37 8.67
CA ALA A 373 32.93 -18.22 8.75
C ALA A 373 31.79 -17.62 7.92
N THR A 374 31.07 -18.48 7.21
CA THR A 374 29.74 -18.15 6.69
C THR A 374 28.78 -18.09 7.88
N ILE A 375 28.04 -17.00 7.97
CA ILE A 375 27.03 -16.79 9.01
C ILE A 375 25.69 -17.10 8.38
N SER A 376 24.89 -17.92 9.04
CA SER A 376 23.60 -18.37 8.51
C SER A 376 22.50 -17.91 9.44
N SER A 377 21.48 -17.27 8.89
CA SER A 377 20.23 -17.03 9.62
C SER A 377 19.40 -18.32 9.74
N THR A 378 18.41 -18.28 10.62
CA THR A 378 17.39 -19.31 10.78
C THR A 378 16.22 -19.05 9.83
N GLY A 379 15.82 -17.79 9.70
CA GLY A 379 14.73 -17.29 8.87
C GLY A 379 15.19 -16.66 7.56
N SER A 380 14.24 -16.17 6.78
CA SER A 380 14.48 -15.50 5.51
C SER A 380 14.96 -14.06 5.67
N ALA A 381 14.80 -13.44 6.83
CA ALA A 381 15.13 -12.04 7.07
C ALA A 381 16.39 -11.85 7.93
N VAL A 382 17.25 -10.94 7.50
CA VAL A 382 18.44 -10.48 8.22
C VAL A 382 18.51 -8.97 8.20
N LYS A 383 18.94 -8.38 9.31
CA LYS A 383 19.29 -6.96 9.38
C LYS A 383 20.80 -6.80 9.54
N VAL A 384 21.39 -5.90 8.77
CA VAL A 384 22.81 -5.56 8.84
C VAL A 384 22.93 -4.10 9.27
N VAL A 385 23.59 -3.87 10.40
CA VAL A 385 23.83 -2.55 10.95
C VAL A 385 25.32 -2.26 10.89
N PHE A 386 25.70 -1.14 10.32
CA PHE A 386 27.04 -0.59 10.41
C PHE A 386 27.00 0.69 11.24
N HIS A 387 27.93 0.81 12.17
CA HIS A 387 28.16 2.00 12.96
C HIS A 387 29.61 2.42 12.82
N ALA A 388 29.83 3.72 12.62
CA ALA A 388 31.15 4.30 12.64
C ALA A 388 31.15 5.67 13.33
N ASP A 389 32.24 5.97 14.03
CA ASP A 389 32.52 7.29 14.60
C ASP A 389 33.38 8.16 13.64
N ASP A 390 33.89 9.29 14.11
CA ASP A 390 34.66 10.25 13.32
C ASP A 390 36.18 10.02 13.36
N SER A 391 36.64 8.90 13.93
CA SER A 391 38.05 8.67 14.21
C SER A 391 38.83 8.03 13.04
N ILE A 392 38.47 6.82 12.62
CA ILE A 392 39.18 6.01 11.64
C ILE A 392 38.22 5.55 10.55
N ALA A 393 38.60 5.75 9.28
CA ALA A 393 37.77 5.30 8.18
C ALA A 393 37.61 3.77 8.17
N SER A 394 36.36 3.33 8.15
CA SER A 394 35.97 1.92 8.10
C SER A 394 35.39 1.51 6.75
N LEU A 395 35.70 0.29 6.34
CA LEU A 395 35.29 -0.30 5.06
C LEU A 395 34.88 -1.74 5.28
N PHE A 396 33.70 -2.10 4.78
CA PHE A 396 33.20 -3.46 4.83
C PHE A 396 32.46 -3.83 3.54
N SER A 397 32.45 -5.13 3.26
CA SER A 397 31.53 -5.74 2.31
C SER A 397 31.02 -7.06 2.90
N VAL A 398 29.70 -7.22 2.89
CA VAL A 398 29.01 -8.48 3.22
C VAL A 398 28.26 -8.95 1.99
N ALA A 399 28.67 -10.08 1.43
CA ALA A 399 27.89 -10.78 0.43
C ALA A 399 26.82 -11.62 1.11
N TRP A 400 25.62 -11.66 0.55
CA TRP A 400 24.53 -12.51 1.01
C TRP A 400 24.01 -13.37 -0.13
N GLN A 401 23.56 -14.57 0.20
CA GLN A 401 22.93 -15.48 -0.76
C GLN A 401 21.73 -16.18 -0.11
N PRO A 402 20.60 -16.32 -0.82
CA PRO A 402 19.49 -17.12 -0.35
C PRO A 402 19.85 -18.60 -0.44
N LYS A 403 19.58 -19.37 0.61
CA LYS A 403 19.72 -20.83 0.63
C LYS A 403 18.42 -21.47 1.06
N VAL A 404 17.94 -22.40 0.26
CA VAL A 404 16.77 -23.22 0.60
C VAL A 404 17.00 -23.87 1.97
N ASN A 405 16.10 -23.60 2.91
CA ASN A 405 15.94 -24.41 4.11
C ASN A 405 15.42 -25.76 3.62
N THR A 406 16.06 -26.87 3.98
CA THR A 406 15.79 -28.20 3.43
C THR A 406 14.44 -28.79 3.89
N ARG A 407 13.35 -28.07 3.64
CA ARG A 407 12.00 -28.57 3.38
C ARG A 407 11.63 -28.11 1.98
N THR A 408 11.38 -29.09 1.14
CA THR A 408 11.10 -29.01 -0.29
C THR A 408 10.15 -27.87 -0.69
N GLU A 409 10.68 -26.85 -1.37
CA GLU A 409 9.89 -26.01 -2.28
C GLU A 409 10.54 -26.04 -3.67
N THR A 410 9.71 -26.32 -4.67
CA THR A 410 10.06 -26.39 -6.08
C THR A 410 10.09 -24.97 -6.66
N GLU A 411 11.24 -24.50 -7.13
CA GLU A 411 11.33 -23.23 -7.86
C GLU A 411 10.56 -23.28 -9.19
N CYS A 412 10.05 -22.11 -9.60
CA CYS A 412 9.28 -21.86 -10.81
C CYS A 412 9.93 -22.44 -12.08
N SER A 413 9.44 -23.60 -12.50
CA SER A 413 9.50 -24.01 -13.91
C SER A 413 8.22 -24.76 -14.26
N THR A 414 7.27 -24.09 -14.91
CA THR A 414 6.15 -24.79 -15.57
C THR A 414 6.47 -25.00 -17.04
N PRO A 415 6.21 -26.18 -17.61
CA PRO A 415 6.45 -26.45 -19.02
C PRO A 415 5.48 -25.63 -19.88
N TYR A 416 6.03 -24.70 -20.64
CA TYR A 416 5.35 -24.00 -21.73
C TYR A 416 5.04 -25.01 -22.85
N VAL A 417 3.75 -25.26 -23.13
CA VAL A 417 3.31 -26.00 -24.32
C VAL A 417 2.37 -25.10 -25.13
N PRO A 418 2.88 -24.38 -26.15
CA PRO A 418 2.03 -23.54 -26.98
C PRO A 418 1.03 -24.39 -27.78
N GLY A 419 -0.25 -23.98 -27.77
CA GLY A 419 -1.31 -24.56 -28.60
C GLY A 419 -2.22 -25.59 -27.93
N VAL A 420 -2.09 -25.85 -26.62
CA VAL A 420 -2.97 -26.79 -25.89
C VAL A 420 -4.13 -26.05 -25.24
N ASN A 421 -5.36 -26.47 -25.52
CA ASN A 421 -6.54 -26.03 -24.76
C ASN A 421 -6.58 -26.75 -23.41
N VAL A 422 -6.10 -26.09 -22.35
CA VAL A 422 -5.99 -26.67 -21.00
C VAL A 422 -7.35 -26.94 -20.34
N ALA A 423 -8.43 -26.37 -20.88
CA ALA A 423 -9.80 -26.58 -20.40
C ALA A 423 -10.47 -27.81 -21.02
N GLN A 424 -9.92 -28.41 -22.08
CA GLN A 424 -10.55 -29.55 -22.75
C GLN A 424 -10.67 -30.76 -21.79
N GLU A 425 -11.85 -31.39 -21.78
CA GLU A 425 -12.23 -32.53 -20.94
C GLU A 425 -12.20 -32.29 -19.42
N LYS A 426 -12.10 -31.02 -19.01
CA LYS A 426 -12.14 -30.63 -17.60
C LYS A 426 -13.57 -30.58 -17.05
N THR A 427 -13.69 -30.54 -15.73
CA THR A 427 -15.00 -30.44 -15.07
C THR A 427 -15.53 -29.02 -15.21
N ALA A 428 -16.66 -28.87 -15.87
CA ALA A 428 -17.31 -27.59 -16.09
C ALA A 428 -18.62 -27.47 -15.32
N HIS A 429 -18.95 -26.25 -14.95
CA HIS A 429 -20.12 -25.89 -14.15
C HIS A 429 -20.80 -24.66 -14.75
N GLN A 430 -22.10 -24.51 -14.49
CA GLN A 430 -22.88 -23.35 -14.87
C GLN A 430 -23.94 -23.04 -13.81
N THR A 431 -24.41 -21.80 -13.76
CA THR A 431 -25.36 -21.29 -12.75
C THR A 431 -26.70 -22.02 -12.76
N SER A 432 -27.23 -22.32 -13.94
CA SER A 432 -28.44 -23.12 -14.16
C SER A 432 -28.35 -23.89 -15.48
N THR A 433 -29.18 -24.92 -15.70
CA THR A 433 -29.16 -25.70 -16.95
C THR A 433 -30.52 -25.65 -17.64
N SER A 434 -30.56 -25.01 -18.81
CA SER A 434 -31.73 -25.04 -19.67
C SER A 434 -31.66 -26.20 -20.65
N GLY A 435 -32.73 -26.98 -20.72
CA GLY A 435 -32.85 -28.09 -21.67
C GLY A 435 -31.66 -29.07 -21.62
N PRO A 436 -31.11 -29.50 -22.79
CA PRO A 436 -29.95 -30.38 -22.85
C PRO A 436 -28.61 -29.65 -22.69
N GLY A 437 -28.59 -28.34 -22.39
CA GLY A 437 -27.42 -27.46 -22.46
C GLY A 437 -26.46 -27.55 -21.26
N VAL A 438 -25.98 -28.75 -20.93
CA VAL A 438 -25.07 -28.99 -19.79
C VAL A 438 -23.69 -28.34 -19.97
N ALA A 439 -23.05 -27.94 -18.85
CA ALA A 439 -21.80 -27.17 -18.85
C ALA A 439 -20.63 -27.87 -19.52
N SER A 440 -20.58 -29.20 -19.49
CA SER A 440 -19.49 -29.98 -20.07
C SER A 440 -19.39 -29.84 -21.59
N ARG A 441 -20.42 -29.33 -22.28
CA ARG A 441 -20.39 -29.08 -23.73
C ARG A 441 -19.38 -28.00 -24.14
N ALA A 442 -19.06 -27.05 -23.28
CA ALA A 442 -18.07 -26.01 -23.58
C ALA A 442 -16.62 -26.51 -23.57
N VAL A 443 -16.38 -27.73 -23.07
CA VAL A 443 -15.04 -28.32 -22.88
C VAL A 443 -14.89 -29.69 -23.54
N ASP A 444 -15.88 -30.14 -24.32
CA ASP A 444 -15.88 -31.48 -24.94
C ASP A 444 -15.05 -31.58 -26.24
N GLY A 445 -14.41 -30.49 -26.66
CA GLY A 445 -13.60 -30.41 -27.89
C GLY A 445 -14.41 -30.28 -29.18
N SER A 446 -15.75 -30.31 -29.11
CA SER A 446 -16.62 -30.04 -30.25
C SER A 446 -16.60 -28.55 -30.61
N THR A 447 -16.65 -28.24 -31.90
CA THR A 447 -16.74 -26.86 -32.41
C THR A 447 -18.10 -26.55 -33.05
N ARG A 448 -19.08 -27.45 -32.88
CA ARG A 448 -20.45 -27.26 -33.37
C ARG A 448 -21.16 -26.21 -32.52
N THR A 449 -22.01 -25.42 -33.17
CA THR A 449 -22.64 -24.23 -32.60
C THR A 449 -24.17 -24.31 -32.67
N SER A 450 -24.74 -25.52 -32.71
CA SER A 450 -26.18 -25.74 -32.86
C SER A 450 -26.77 -26.23 -31.53
N TYR A 451 -27.63 -25.42 -30.92
CA TYR A 451 -28.26 -25.78 -29.65
C TYR A 451 -29.25 -26.94 -29.81
N SER A 452 -30.00 -26.97 -30.91
CA SER A 452 -30.95 -28.04 -31.23
C SER A 452 -30.31 -29.42 -31.38
N ASP A 453 -29.02 -29.48 -31.74
CA ASP A 453 -28.24 -30.72 -31.82
C ASP A 453 -27.59 -31.11 -30.48
N GLY A 454 -27.89 -30.38 -29.38
CA GLY A 454 -27.34 -30.65 -28.04
C GLY A 454 -25.84 -30.37 -27.92
N SER A 455 -25.29 -29.49 -28.77
CA SER A 455 -23.84 -29.21 -28.85
C SER A 455 -23.39 -27.97 -28.07
N CYS A 456 -24.31 -27.19 -27.51
CA CYS A 456 -24.01 -25.94 -26.79
C CYS A 456 -24.38 -26.07 -25.31
N THR A 457 -23.67 -25.32 -24.45
CA THR A 457 -24.12 -25.04 -23.08
C THR A 457 -25.27 -24.04 -23.13
N HIS A 458 -26.19 -24.08 -22.16
CA HIS A 458 -27.29 -23.12 -22.08
C HIS A 458 -27.79 -23.01 -20.64
N THR A 459 -27.78 -21.80 -20.09
CA THR A 459 -28.40 -21.48 -18.80
C THR A 459 -29.86 -21.13 -18.99
N ASP A 460 -30.66 -21.14 -17.92
CA ASP A 460 -32.01 -20.57 -17.99
C ASP A 460 -31.93 -19.05 -18.18
N GLN A 461 -33.08 -18.44 -18.51
CA GLN A 461 -33.18 -16.99 -18.52
C GLN A 461 -33.15 -16.48 -17.07
N GLU A 462 -31.99 -15.97 -16.67
CA GLU A 462 -31.71 -15.51 -15.32
C GLU A 462 -30.81 -14.27 -15.34
N ASP A 463 -30.73 -13.57 -14.20
CA ASP A 463 -29.84 -12.44 -14.04
C ASP A 463 -28.39 -12.92 -13.79
N ASN A 464 -27.45 -12.47 -14.62
CA ASN A 464 -26.01 -12.81 -14.56
C ASN A 464 -25.69 -14.31 -14.70
N PRO A 465 -26.09 -14.98 -15.79
CA PRO A 465 -25.73 -16.37 -16.03
C PRO A 465 -24.21 -16.53 -16.14
N ALA A 466 -23.66 -17.56 -15.49
CA ALA A 466 -22.22 -17.81 -15.47
C ALA A 466 -21.87 -19.27 -15.76
N TRP A 467 -20.67 -19.45 -16.31
CA TRP A 467 -20.06 -20.74 -16.58
C TRP A 467 -18.60 -20.71 -16.12
N TRP A 468 -18.10 -21.80 -15.53
CA TRP A 468 -16.72 -21.93 -15.09
C TRP A 468 -16.19 -23.36 -15.23
N VAL A 469 -14.86 -23.52 -15.24
CA VAL A 469 -14.18 -24.81 -15.40
C VAL A 469 -13.08 -25.00 -14.36
N ASP A 470 -13.05 -26.19 -13.76
CA ASP A 470 -11.97 -26.63 -12.88
C ASP A 470 -10.85 -27.29 -13.72
N LEU A 471 -9.73 -26.59 -13.85
CA LEU A 471 -8.58 -27.06 -14.62
C LEU A 471 -7.79 -28.18 -13.90
N GLY A 472 -8.08 -28.47 -12.63
CA GLY A 472 -7.46 -29.52 -11.82
C GLY A 472 -6.00 -29.23 -11.39
N GLN A 473 -5.39 -28.18 -11.92
CA GLN A 473 -4.09 -27.64 -11.51
C GLN A 473 -3.96 -26.18 -12.00
N SER A 474 -2.92 -25.47 -11.55
CA SER A 474 -2.67 -24.08 -11.95
C SER A 474 -2.11 -23.97 -13.37
N TYR A 475 -2.63 -23.01 -14.15
CA TYR A 475 -2.14 -22.66 -15.49
C TYR A 475 -2.04 -21.15 -15.68
N THR A 476 -1.02 -20.68 -16.40
CA THR A 476 -0.99 -19.31 -16.94
C THR A 476 -1.81 -19.26 -18.22
N VAL A 477 -3.00 -18.66 -18.17
CA VAL A 477 -3.91 -18.53 -19.33
C VAL A 477 -3.64 -17.21 -20.04
N GLN A 478 -3.16 -17.26 -21.28
CA GLN A 478 -2.85 -16.06 -22.08
C GLN A 478 -4.00 -15.61 -22.99
N ARG A 479 -4.93 -16.52 -23.32
CA ARG A 479 -6.06 -16.23 -24.22
C ARG A 479 -7.26 -17.08 -23.82
N LEU A 480 -8.43 -16.46 -23.81
CA LEU A 480 -9.73 -17.14 -23.78
C LEU A 480 -10.30 -17.17 -25.19
N ALA A 481 -10.94 -18.27 -25.57
CA ALA A 481 -11.63 -18.41 -26.85
C ALA A 481 -12.96 -19.12 -26.64
N TRP A 482 -14.02 -18.61 -27.27
CA TRP A 482 -15.36 -19.21 -27.26
C TRP A 482 -16.02 -19.06 -28.63
N LYS A 483 -17.06 -19.87 -28.89
CA LYS A 483 -17.93 -19.74 -30.06
C LYS A 483 -19.37 -19.64 -29.60
N ALA A 484 -20.09 -18.64 -30.11
CA ALA A 484 -21.52 -18.49 -29.83
C ALA A 484 -22.35 -19.45 -30.71
N GLY A 485 -23.36 -20.05 -30.11
CA GLY A 485 -24.35 -20.88 -30.80
C GLY A 485 -25.37 -20.06 -31.59
N LEU A 486 -25.93 -20.64 -32.66
CA LEU A 486 -27.20 -20.20 -33.21
C LEU A 486 -28.30 -21.00 -32.50
N VAL A 487 -29.26 -20.30 -31.91
CA VAL A 487 -30.44 -20.88 -31.24
C VAL A 487 -31.55 -21.13 -32.23
#